data_AF-A0A932W819-F1
#
_entry.id   AF-A0A932W819-F1
#
_cell.length_a   1.000
_cell.length_b   1.000
_cell.length_c   1.000
_cell.angle_alpha   90.00
_cell.angle_beta   90.00
_cell.angle_gamma   90.00
#
_symmetry.space_group_name_H-M   'P 1'
#
loop_
_entity.id
_entity.type
_entity.pdbx_description
1 polymer ?
#
loop_
_entity_poly.entity_id
_entity_poly.type
_entity_poly.pdbx_seq_one_letter_code
_entity_poly.pdbx_strand_id
1 'polypeptide(L)'
;MNLFELGQSLKDARIRQQLTQGELAARTGVSLSSISGLERGILSEIGVVKLVQLFAALGLELYTRPVGLRRTLDDARQEQLVGLGLPIGIQQVPSQFVVGSGSVDVQGVTGKAQAPRKRVRHSKKREPHE
;
A
#
# COMPACT_ATOMS: atom_id res chain seq x y z
N MET A 1 3.38 17.38 4.47
CA MET A 1 2.14 17.51 3.69
C MET A 1 0.98 17.65 4.65
N ASN A 2 0.23 18.74 4.56
CA ASN A 2 -1.00 19.01 5.32
C ASN A 2 -2.22 19.11 4.37
N LEU A 3 -3.42 19.29 4.93
CA LEU A 3 -4.66 19.35 4.13
C LEU A 3 -4.72 20.55 3.19
N PHE A 4 -4.13 21.68 3.58
CA PHE A 4 -4.03 22.88 2.73
C PHE A 4 -3.19 22.59 1.47
N GLU A 5 -2.03 21.95 1.64
CA GLU A 5 -1.14 21.57 0.53
C GLU A 5 -1.80 20.56 -0.40
N LEU A 6 -2.55 19.60 0.14
CA LEU A 6 -3.38 18.68 -0.65
C LEU A 6 -4.46 19.43 -1.46
N GLY A 7 -5.13 20.41 -0.84
CA GLY A 7 -6.13 21.22 -1.51
C GLY A 7 -5.56 22.06 -2.65
N GLN A 8 -4.37 22.65 -2.50
CA GLN A 8 -3.69 23.35 -3.60
C GLN A 8 -3.28 22.40 -4.72
N SER A 9 -2.72 21.23 -4.37
CA SER A 9 -2.35 20.22 -5.37
C SER A 9 -3.56 19.74 -6.19
N LEU A 10 -4.71 19.54 -5.54
CA LEU A 10 -5.97 19.20 -6.20
C LEU A 10 -6.43 20.31 -7.15
N LYS A 11 -6.41 21.56 -6.68
CA LYS A 11 -6.80 22.74 -7.49
C LYS A 11 -5.93 22.87 -8.74
N ASP A 12 -4.62 22.74 -8.59
CA ASP A 12 -3.68 22.85 -9.70
C ASP A 12 -3.92 21.76 -10.74
N ALA A 13 -4.11 20.52 -10.30
CA ALA A 13 -4.43 19.40 -11.17
C ALA A 13 -5.76 19.60 -11.93
N ARG A 14 -6.79 20.09 -11.22
CA ARG A 14 -8.09 20.41 -11.82
C ARG A 14 -7.96 21.48 -12.91
N ILE A 15 -7.23 22.56 -12.63
CA ILE A 15 -7.02 23.67 -13.58
C ILE A 15 -6.23 23.21 -14.81
N ARG A 16 -5.19 22.38 -14.63
CA ARG A 16 -4.42 21.81 -15.75
C ARG A 16 -5.28 20.99 -16.71
N GLN A 17 -6.34 20.36 -16.20
CA GLN A 17 -7.32 19.61 -17.00
C GLN A 17 -8.51 20.46 -17.46
N GLN A 18 -8.50 21.78 -17.20
CA GLN A 18 -9.55 22.73 -17.59
C GLN A 18 -10.94 22.38 -17.05
N LEU A 19 -11.00 21.68 -15.91
CA LEU A 19 -12.27 21.34 -15.27
C LEU A 19 -12.69 22.45 -14.32
N THR A 20 -13.98 22.74 -14.25
CA THR A 20 -14.59 23.54 -13.18
C THR A 20 -14.74 22.70 -11.91
N GLN A 21 -14.94 23.37 -10.76
CA GLN A 21 -15.26 22.67 -9.51
C GLN A 21 -16.59 21.88 -9.61
N GLY A 22 -17.55 22.39 -10.40
CA GLY A 22 -18.84 21.73 -10.64
C GLY A 22 -18.70 20.44 -11.44
N GLU A 23 -17.86 20.43 -12.46
CA GLU A 23 -17.57 19.20 -13.22
C GLU A 23 -16.84 18.17 -12.36
N LEU A 24 -15.89 18.59 -11.51
CA LEU A 24 -15.24 17.69 -10.57
C LEU A 24 -16.24 17.12 -9.54
N ALA A 25 -17.17 17.95 -9.06
CA ALA A 25 -18.26 17.52 -8.18
C ALA A 25 -19.14 16.45 -8.86
N ALA A 26 -19.56 16.70 -10.11
CA ALA A 26 -20.37 15.77 -10.88
C ALA A 26 -19.66 14.43 -11.14
N ARG A 27 -18.34 14.45 -11.39
CA ARG A 27 -17.54 13.24 -11.62
C ARG A 27 -17.35 12.39 -10.36
N THR A 28 -17.27 13.02 -9.20
CA THR A 28 -16.86 12.35 -7.94
C THR A 28 -18.01 12.12 -6.98
N GLY A 29 -19.14 12.80 -7.15
CA GLY A 29 -20.22 12.83 -6.16
C GLY A 29 -19.86 13.60 -4.88
N VAL A 30 -18.68 14.23 -4.82
CA VAL A 30 -18.30 15.11 -3.72
C VAL A 30 -18.97 16.47 -3.90
N SER A 31 -19.52 17.04 -2.83
CA SER A 31 -20.22 18.32 -2.92
C SER A 31 -19.29 19.44 -3.39
N LEU A 32 -19.86 20.34 -4.20
CA LEU A 32 -19.17 21.55 -4.66
C LEU A 32 -18.61 22.36 -3.49
N SER A 33 -19.35 22.47 -2.39
CA SER A 33 -18.91 23.19 -1.18
C SER A 33 -17.68 22.56 -0.54
N SER A 34 -17.59 21.23 -0.47
CA SER A 34 -16.42 20.53 0.06
C SER A 34 -15.20 20.71 -0.85
N ILE A 35 -15.37 20.61 -2.18
CA ILE A 35 -14.28 20.88 -3.14
C ILE A 35 -13.80 22.31 -2.99
N SER A 36 -14.72 23.27 -2.97
CA SER A 36 -14.40 24.68 -2.85
C SER A 36 -13.73 25.01 -1.51
N GLY A 37 -14.19 24.40 -0.41
CA GLY A 37 -13.57 24.54 0.91
C GLY A 37 -12.16 23.95 0.98
N LEU A 38 -11.97 22.77 0.37
CA LEU A 38 -10.68 22.10 0.28
C LEU A 38 -9.68 22.93 -0.53
N GLU A 39 -10.06 23.38 -1.74
CA GLU A 39 -9.18 24.17 -2.62
C GLU A 39 -8.84 25.56 -2.06
N ARG A 40 -9.67 26.11 -1.16
CA ARG A 40 -9.38 27.35 -0.42
C ARG A 40 -8.65 27.13 0.90
N GLY A 41 -8.53 25.88 1.36
CA GLY A 41 -7.90 25.57 2.64
C GLY A 41 -8.71 25.96 3.87
N ILE A 42 -10.03 26.17 3.73
CA ILE A 42 -10.93 26.50 4.83
C ILE A 42 -11.64 25.26 5.41
N LEU A 43 -11.48 24.10 4.77
CA LEU A 43 -12.06 22.85 5.21
C LEU A 43 -11.21 22.29 6.36
N SER A 44 -11.83 22.05 7.52
CA SER A 44 -11.15 21.48 8.69
C SER A 44 -10.80 20.00 8.50
N GLU A 45 -11.66 19.25 7.83
CA GLU A 45 -11.49 17.82 7.61
C GLU A 45 -12.12 17.32 6.31
N ILE A 46 -11.60 16.20 5.81
CA ILE A 46 -12.21 15.42 4.73
C ILE A 46 -11.92 13.94 4.95
N GLY A 47 -12.92 13.08 4.74
CA GLY A 47 -12.73 11.65 4.80
C GLY A 47 -11.78 11.15 3.71
N VAL A 48 -10.89 10.21 4.06
CA VAL A 48 -9.86 9.67 3.15
C VAL A 48 -10.44 9.13 1.84
N VAL A 49 -11.62 8.51 1.88
CA VAL A 49 -12.30 7.98 0.68
C VAL A 49 -12.63 9.09 -0.32
N LYS A 50 -13.17 10.22 0.16
CA LYS A 50 -13.49 11.38 -0.69
C LYS A 50 -12.22 12.02 -1.25
N LEU A 51 -11.18 12.11 -0.42
CA LEU A 51 -9.89 12.64 -0.84
C LEU A 51 -9.30 11.78 -1.98
N VAL A 52 -9.21 10.47 -1.79
CA VAL A 52 -8.73 9.54 -2.82
C VAL A 52 -9.58 9.61 -4.09
N GLN A 53 -10.92 9.67 -3.98
CA GLN A 53 -11.81 9.82 -5.13
C GLN A 53 -11.54 11.10 -5.93
N LEU A 54 -11.32 12.23 -5.25
CA LEU A 54 -11.02 13.51 -5.89
C LEU A 54 -9.70 13.44 -6.69
N PHE A 55 -8.65 12.89 -6.10
CA PHE A 55 -7.36 12.73 -6.78
C PHE A 55 -7.46 11.72 -7.93
N ALA A 56 -8.11 10.58 -7.72
CA ALA A 56 -8.29 9.55 -8.74
C ALA A 56 -9.09 10.07 -9.96
N ALA A 57 -10.11 10.90 -9.75
CA ALA A 57 -10.87 11.52 -10.83
C ALA A 57 -10.06 12.50 -11.69
N LEU A 58 -8.89 12.93 -11.20
CA LEU A 58 -7.90 13.73 -11.91
C LEU A 58 -6.71 12.87 -12.40
N GLY A 59 -6.78 11.54 -12.31
CA GLY A 59 -5.68 10.65 -12.71
C GLY A 59 -4.46 10.74 -11.79
N LEU A 60 -4.66 11.13 -10.53
CA LEU A 60 -3.62 11.22 -9.52
C LEU A 60 -3.81 10.13 -8.46
N GLU A 61 -2.70 9.68 -7.92
CA GLU A 61 -2.66 8.73 -6.80
C GLU A 61 -2.07 9.39 -5.55
N LEU A 62 -2.47 8.88 -4.39
CA LEU A 62 -1.86 9.22 -3.11
C LEU A 62 -1.01 8.05 -2.65
N TYR A 63 0.27 8.30 -2.41
CA TYR A 63 1.20 7.31 -1.86
C TYR A 63 1.89 7.84 -0.61
N THR A 64 2.34 6.93 0.24
CA THR A 64 3.06 7.25 1.47
C THR A 64 4.54 6.92 1.31
N ARG A 65 5.40 7.72 1.94
CA ARG A 65 6.84 7.45 2.04
C ARG A 65 7.35 7.73 3.47
N PRO A 66 8.46 7.11 3.91
CA PRO A 66 9.06 7.43 5.20
C PRO A 66 9.41 8.93 5.34
N VAL A 67 9.18 9.48 6.52
CA VAL A 67 9.54 10.87 6.85
C VAL A 67 11.06 11.00 6.93
N GLY A 68 11.62 12.10 6.41
CA GLY A 68 13.05 12.41 6.54
C GLY A 68 13.95 11.86 5.44
N LEU A 69 13.44 11.08 4.48
CA LEU A 69 14.19 10.76 3.27
C LEU A 69 14.37 12.03 2.43
N ARG A 70 15.63 12.44 2.24
CA ARG A 70 15.97 13.39 1.17
C ARG A 70 15.72 12.70 -0.17
N ARG A 71 15.09 13.42 -1.09
CA ARG A 71 14.83 12.91 -2.43
C ARG A 71 16.14 12.47 -3.06
N THR A 72 16.24 11.19 -3.34
CA THR A 72 17.38 10.57 -4.03
C THR A 72 17.10 10.52 -5.54
N LEU A 73 18.15 10.28 -6.33
CA LEU A 73 17.98 10.02 -7.77
C LEU A 73 17.19 8.72 -8.01
N ASP A 74 17.28 7.76 -7.09
CA ASP A 74 16.54 6.50 -7.19
C ASP A 74 15.05 6.73 -6.96
N ASP A 75 14.67 7.60 -6.02
CA ASP A 75 13.27 8.03 -5.84
C ASP A 75 12.71 8.62 -7.15
N ALA A 76 13.48 9.47 -7.83
CA ALA A 76 13.05 10.07 -9.11
C ALA A 76 12.90 9.02 -10.22
N ARG A 77 13.77 8.00 -10.26
CA ARG A 77 13.65 6.87 -11.20
C ARG A 77 12.40 6.03 -10.90
N GLN A 78 12.11 5.79 -9.62
CA GLN A 78 10.95 5.01 -9.20
C GLN A 78 9.63 5.73 -9.49
N GLU A 79 9.53 7.04 -9.22
CA GLU A 79 8.38 7.86 -9.59
C GLU A 79 8.05 7.76 -11.09
N GLN A 80 9.09 7.70 -11.94
CA GLN A 80 8.93 7.54 -13.39
C GLN A 80 8.43 6.15 -13.80
N LEU A 81 8.77 5.10 -13.03
CA LEU A 81 8.26 3.74 -13.23
C LEU A 81 6.81 3.59 -12.75
N VAL A 82 6.42 4.28 -11.68
CA VAL A 82 5.04 4.28 -11.17
C VAL A 82 4.10 4.94 -12.17
N GLY A 83 4.52 6.04 -12.82
CA GLY A 83 3.77 6.66 -13.92
C GLY A 83 3.55 5.75 -15.15
N LEU A 84 4.26 4.62 -15.25
CA LEU A 84 4.11 3.62 -16.30
C LEU A 84 3.24 2.42 -15.87
N GLY A 85 2.65 2.43 -14.67
CA GLY A 85 1.76 1.38 -14.18
C GLY A 85 2.44 0.04 -13.86
N LEU A 86 3.76 0.04 -13.65
CA LEU A 86 4.49 -1.18 -13.30
C LEU A 86 4.35 -1.48 -11.80
N PRO A 87 4.18 -2.77 -11.42
CA PRO A 87 4.04 -3.15 -10.02
C PRO A 87 5.29 -2.73 -9.25
N ILE A 88 5.07 -1.99 -8.16
CA ILE A 88 6.10 -1.58 -7.21
C ILE A 88 6.67 -2.87 -6.62
N GLY A 89 7.79 -3.33 -7.17
CA GLY A 89 8.64 -4.28 -6.46
C GLY A 89 9.01 -3.61 -5.15
N ILE A 90 8.72 -4.25 -4.01
CA ILE A 90 9.21 -3.83 -2.70
C ILE A 90 10.73 -3.78 -2.85
N GLN A 91 11.27 -2.58 -3.11
CA GLN A 91 12.69 -2.44 -3.36
C GLN A 91 13.41 -2.73 -2.06
N GLN A 92 14.44 -3.56 -2.17
CA GLN A 92 15.17 -4.16 -1.08
C GLN A 92 15.54 -3.13 -0.02
N VAL A 93 15.38 -3.52 1.24
CA VAL A 93 15.96 -2.78 2.37
C VAL A 93 17.44 -2.52 2.07
N PRO A 94 17.92 -1.27 2.15
CA PRO A 94 19.33 -0.97 1.95
C PRO A 94 20.17 -1.85 2.86
N SER A 95 21.31 -2.37 2.39
CA SER A 95 22.13 -3.33 3.13
C SER A 95 22.53 -2.83 4.53
N GLN A 96 22.56 -1.50 4.75
CA GLN A 96 22.78 -0.89 6.07
C GLN A 96 21.64 -1.11 7.08
N PHE A 97 20.47 -1.56 6.64
CA PHE A 97 19.30 -1.91 7.46
C PHE A 97 19.13 -3.43 7.62
N VAL A 98 20.02 -4.25 7.05
CA VAL A 98 20.07 -5.69 7.34
C VAL A 98 20.77 -5.87 8.69
N VAL A 99 19.98 -5.85 9.76
CA VAL A 99 20.40 -6.42 11.04
C VAL A 99 20.49 -7.92 10.82
N GLY A 100 21.71 -8.47 10.96
CA GLY A 100 21.98 -9.89 10.79
C GLY A 100 21.02 -10.72 11.63
N SER A 101 20.09 -11.41 10.97
CA SER A 101 19.44 -12.58 11.53
C SER A 101 20.28 -13.77 11.13
N GLY A 102 20.68 -14.55 12.13
CA GLY A 102 21.44 -15.78 11.96
C GLY A 102 20.80 -16.70 10.92
N SER A 103 21.67 -17.49 10.29
CA SER A 103 21.38 -18.45 9.24
C SER A 103 20.10 -19.24 9.52
N VAL A 104 19.08 -19.02 8.70
CA VAL A 104 18.01 -19.99 8.51
C VAL A 104 18.19 -20.54 7.10
N ASP A 105 18.80 -21.72 7.03
CA ASP A 105 18.90 -22.51 5.82
C ASP A 105 17.50 -22.93 5.36
N VAL A 106 17.01 -22.32 4.27
CA VAL A 106 15.83 -22.81 3.55
C VAL A 106 16.32 -23.47 2.27
N GLN A 107 16.71 -24.74 2.39
CA GLN A 107 17.03 -25.60 1.27
C GLN A 107 15.77 -26.31 0.75
N GLY A 108 15.36 -25.91 -0.45
CA GLY A 108 14.79 -26.76 -1.50
C GLY A 108 13.60 -27.67 -1.17
N VAL A 109 12.39 -27.24 -1.55
CA VAL A 109 11.30 -28.17 -1.84
C VAL A 109 11.57 -28.83 -3.20
N THR A 110 12.11 -30.05 -3.19
CA THR A 110 11.80 -31.05 -4.22
C THR A 110 11.40 -32.35 -3.52
N GLY A 111 10.16 -32.77 -3.74
CA GLY A 111 9.59 -33.92 -3.07
C GLY A 111 10.19 -35.24 -3.54
N LYS A 112 10.42 -36.15 -2.59
CA LYS A 112 10.30 -37.61 -2.80
C LYS A 112 9.80 -38.28 -1.52
N ALA A 113 8.64 -38.93 -1.69
CA ALA A 113 7.92 -39.90 -0.87
C ALA A 113 8.59 -40.44 0.40
N GLN A 114 7.84 -40.44 1.52
CA GLN A 114 8.05 -41.41 2.60
C GLN A 114 6.71 -41.97 3.11
N ALA A 115 6.68 -43.31 3.17
CA ALA A 115 5.53 -44.19 3.40
C ALA A 115 4.93 -44.10 4.82
N PRO A 116 3.68 -44.60 5.05
CA PRO A 116 2.94 -44.32 6.27
C PRO A 116 3.38 -45.23 7.43
N ARG A 117 3.61 -44.66 8.62
CA ARG A 117 3.86 -45.43 9.85
C ARG A 117 2.55 -45.98 10.42
N LYS A 118 2.50 -47.30 10.61
CA LYS A 118 1.38 -48.08 11.19
C LYS A 118 0.99 -47.58 12.59
N ARG A 119 -0.32 -47.38 12.82
CA ARG A 119 -0.91 -47.23 14.17
C ARG A 119 -0.88 -48.58 14.89
N VAL A 120 -0.14 -48.69 16.00
CA VAL A 120 -0.21 -49.84 16.90
C VAL A 120 -1.27 -49.54 17.97
N ARG A 121 -2.30 -50.38 18.03
CA ARG A 121 -3.36 -50.36 19.04
C ARG A 121 -2.80 -50.97 20.34
N HIS A 122 -3.04 -50.34 21.48
CA HIS A 122 -2.82 -50.97 22.79
C HIS A 122 -3.94 -51.96 23.08
N SER A 123 -3.60 -53.23 23.26
CA SER A 123 -4.49 -54.29 23.75
C SER A 123 -4.04 -54.69 25.15
N LYS A 124 -4.92 -54.44 26.13
CA LYS A 124 -4.83 -54.88 27.52
C LYS A 124 -4.87 -56.41 27.57
N LYS A 125 -3.85 -57.08 28.11
CA LYS A 125 -3.90 -58.52 28.40
C LYS A 125 -3.75 -58.74 29.90
N ARG A 126 -4.70 -59.51 30.43
CA ARG A 126 -4.81 -59.99 31.82
C ARG A 126 -3.80 -61.11 32.03
N GLU A 127 -3.20 -61.19 33.21
CA GLU A 127 -2.48 -62.38 33.69
C GLU A 127 -3.31 -63.12 34.74
N PRO A 128 -3.36 -64.46 34.71
CA PRO A 128 -3.79 -65.29 35.82
C PRO A 128 -2.58 -65.76 36.63
N HIS A 129 -2.73 -65.86 37.95
CA HIS A 129 -1.82 -66.63 38.80
C HIS A 129 -2.61 -67.71 39.55
N GLU A 130 -2.00 -68.88 39.52
CA GLU A 130 -2.31 -70.16 40.17
C GLU A 130 -2.15 -70.10 41.69
#